data_AF-A0A564QB88-F1
#
_entry.id   AF-A0A564QB88-F1
#
_cell.length_a   1.000
_cell.length_b   1.000
_cell.length_c   1.000
_cell.angle_alpha   90.00
_cell.angle_beta   90.00
_cell.angle_gamma   90.00
#
_symmetry.space_group_name_H-M   'P 1'
#
loop_
_entity.id
_entity.type
_entity.pdbx_description
1 polymer ?
#
loop_
_entity_poly.entity_id
_entity_poly.type
_entity_poly.pdbx_seq_one_letter_code
_entity_poly.pdbx_strand_id
1 'polypeptide(L)'
;MTAGMDIGGANTKIASSEGYTASFYLPIWKGADLTEVLKSALEELHPSKVGITLTCELADSFLTRGEGVLHITEIVSDLIEDALFFSIDGTFHDQVYVKKYPEKFFASNWLASSLFLGKELGDTIFVDMGSTTTDIIPIVSGKPVAGVTDFERLKKGEMVYTGLLRTNVATILDRIRVDGSSCRLASEQFGISADAYLLLGKIVSEDYTCDTPNAYAEEGSGKTKEDASRRIARVVCSDLPELGMENIYRIADEIALAQKNQIKEAIGSISRRYGLTKVVCGGVGAFVISEASEELGLECILLAERYGKEISDIFPAYAVAKLLE
;
A
#
# COMPACT_ATOMS: atom_id res chain seq x y z
N MET A 1 -5.78 21.21 16.13
CA MET A 1 -5.92 20.22 15.04
C MET A 1 -5.29 18.90 15.45
N THR A 2 -5.88 17.78 15.04
CA THR A 2 -5.33 16.44 15.30
C THR A 2 -4.55 15.98 14.08
N ALA A 3 -3.35 15.46 14.28
CA ALA A 3 -2.55 14.81 13.24
C ALA A 3 -2.55 13.30 13.41
N GLY A 4 -2.54 12.58 12.29
CA GLY A 4 -2.34 11.14 12.22
C GLY A 4 -1.13 10.84 11.36
N MET A 5 -0.31 9.88 11.76
CA MET A 5 0.88 9.47 11.05
C MET A 5 0.87 7.96 10.83
N ASP A 6 1.06 7.53 9.58
CA ASP A 6 1.28 6.13 9.20
C ASP A 6 2.76 5.96 8.86
N ILE A 7 3.50 5.33 9.78
CA ILE A 7 4.94 5.10 9.65
C ILE A 7 5.13 3.71 9.05
N GLY A 8 5.33 3.67 7.73
CA GLY A 8 5.52 2.44 6.97
C GLY A 8 6.96 2.18 6.57
N GLY A 9 7.23 0.93 6.18
CA GLY A 9 8.61 0.48 5.95
C GLY A 9 9.33 1.25 4.83
N ALA A 10 8.59 1.70 3.81
CA ALA A 10 9.13 2.45 2.67
C ALA A 10 8.72 3.92 2.63
N ASN A 11 7.58 4.28 3.24
CA ASN A 11 7.06 5.63 3.21
C ASN A 11 6.47 5.97 4.58
N THR A 12 6.63 7.22 4.99
CA THR A 12 5.89 7.80 6.12
C THR A 12 4.87 8.78 5.57
N LYS A 13 3.63 8.67 6.04
CA LYS A 13 2.50 9.49 5.59
C LYS A 13 1.89 10.22 6.77
N ILE A 14 1.52 11.47 6.55
CA ILE A 14 1.01 12.35 7.60
C ILE A 14 -0.26 13.01 7.09
N ALA A 15 -1.31 12.99 7.89
CA ALA A 15 -2.55 13.68 7.59
C ALA A 15 -3.03 14.46 8.80
N SER A 16 -3.75 15.56 8.59
CA SER A 16 -4.54 16.20 9.64
C SER A 16 -6.02 15.86 9.51
N SER A 17 -6.75 15.99 10.61
CA SER A 17 -8.20 15.83 10.61
C SER A 17 -8.93 16.91 9.79
N GLU A 18 -8.25 18.01 9.47
CA GLU A 18 -8.73 19.11 8.64
C GLU A 18 -8.36 18.95 7.16
N GLY A 19 -7.61 17.90 6.80
CA GLY A 19 -7.32 17.53 5.41
C GLY A 19 -5.93 17.91 4.89
N TYR A 20 -5.00 18.34 5.75
CA TYR A 20 -3.58 18.39 5.35
C TYR A 20 -3.08 16.99 5.04
N THR A 21 -2.19 16.86 4.06
CA THR A 21 -1.56 15.59 3.68
C THR A 21 -0.10 15.78 3.28
N ALA A 22 0.77 14.89 3.73
CA ALA A 22 2.15 14.78 3.27
C ALA A 22 2.58 13.31 3.19
N SER A 23 3.44 12.99 2.21
CA SER A 23 4.00 11.64 2.04
C SER A 23 5.49 11.74 1.73
N PHE A 24 6.28 11.03 2.51
CA PHE A 24 7.74 11.04 2.43
C PHE A 24 8.24 9.64 2.11
N TYR A 25 9.02 9.50 1.03
CA TYR A 25 9.76 8.27 0.78
C TYR A 25 10.88 8.18 1.81
N LEU A 26 10.75 7.21 2.71
CA LEU A 26 11.66 6.98 3.81
C LEU A 26 11.86 5.47 3.96
N PRO A 27 12.86 4.88 3.27
CA PRO A 27 13.08 3.46 3.27
C PRO A 27 13.70 3.02 4.60
N ILE A 28 12.88 2.91 5.65
CA ILE A 28 13.26 2.38 6.97
C ILE A 28 13.88 0.98 6.81
N TRP A 29 13.41 0.18 5.85
CA TRP A 29 14.02 -1.12 5.51
C TRP A 29 15.49 -1.05 5.03
N LYS A 30 15.97 0.13 4.64
CA LYS A 30 17.39 0.41 4.34
C LYS A 30 18.12 1.13 5.49
N GLY A 31 17.47 1.35 6.63
CA GLY A 31 18.01 2.06 7.79
C GLY A 31 17.87 3.59 7.74
N ALA A 32 16.88 4.12 7.01
CA ALA A 32 16.62 5.56 6.99
C ALA A 32 16.11 6.09 8.34
N ASP A 33 16.55 7.31 8.71
CA ASP A 33 16.17 7.98 9.96
C ASP A 33 14.89 8.81 9.79
N LEU A 34 13.91 8.56 10.66
CA LEU A 34 12.59 9.19 10.67
C LEU A 34 12.58 10.57 11.35
N THR A 35 13.60 10.90 12.13
CA THR A 35 13.63 12.04 13.05
C THR A 35 13.36 13.38 12.35
N GLU A 36 14.09 13.70 11.29
CA GLU A 36 14.01 15.00 10.63
C GLU A 36 12.70 15.17 9.84
N VAL A 37 12.16 14.09 9.27
CA VAL A 37 10.87 14.10 8.58
C VAL A 37 9.74 14.44 9.56
N LEU A 38 9.74 13.80 10.74
CA LEU A 38 8.74 14.08 11.76
C LEU A 38 8.88 15.50 12.32
N LYS A 39 10.10 15.95 12.63
CA LYS A 39 10.34 17.33 13.10
C LYS A 39 9.78 18.35 12.12
N SER A 40 10.14 18.23 10.83
CA SER A 40 9.65 19.16 9.79
C SER A 40 8.13 19.18 9.70
N ALA A 41 7.48 18.01 9.78
CA ALA A 41 6.02 17.93 9.70
C ALA A 41 5.34 18.50 10.96
N LEU A 42 5.93 18.32 12.15
CA LEU A 42 5.43 18.89 13.40
C LEU A 42 5.57 20.42 13.43
N GLU A 43 6.68 20.95 12.92
CA GLU A 43 6.92 22.38 12.77
C GLU A 43 5.99 23.01 11.72
N GLU A 44 5.59 22.28 10.69
CA GLU A 44 4.60 22.78 9.74
C GLU A 44 3.19 22.76 10.34
N LEU A 45 2.79 21.64 10.95
CA LEU A 45 1.40 21.42 11.37
C LEU A 45 1.03 22.00 12.73
N HIS A 46 1.98 22.09 13.67
CA HIS A 46 1.70 22.45 15.07
C HIS A 46 0.48 21.72 15.68
N PRO A 47 0.41 20.38 15.62
CA PRO A 47 -0.77 19.64 16.05
C PRO A 47 -0.95 19.67 17.57
N SER A 48 -2.21 19.67 18.03
CA SER A 48 -2.55 19.60 19.47
C SER A 48 -2.63 18.16 19.98
N LYS A 49 -2.75 17.18 19.08
CA LYS A 49 -2.78 15.75 19.36
C LYS A 49 -2.16 15.01 18.17
N VAL A 50 -1.41 13.96 18.44
CA VAL A 50 -0.81 13.13 17.39
C VAL A 50 -1.15 11.65 17.62
N GLY A 51 -1.75 11.04 16.62
CA GLY A 51 -2.01 9.61 16.54
C GLY A 51 -1.02 8.94 15.60
N ILE A 52 -0.54 7.77 15.97
CA ILE A 52 0.47 7.02 15.20
C ILE A 52 -0.06 5.63 14.89
N THR A 53 0.08 5.18 13.66
CA THR A 53 -0.06 3.77 13.27
C THR A 53 1.24 3.28 12.64
N LEU A 54 1.57 2.00 12.86
CA LEU A 54 2.83 1.41 12.42
C LEU A 54 2.57 0.32 11.37
N THR A 55 3.35 0.35 10.30
CA THR A 55 3.44 -0.71 9.26
C THR A 55 4.88 -1.04 8.87
N CYS A 56 5.85 -0.43 9.57
CA CYS A 56 7.29 -0.63 9.34
C CYS A 56 7.90 -1.70 10.23
N GLU A 57 7.13 -2.38 11.09
CA GLU A 57 7.70 -3.29 12.09
C GLU A 57 8.34 -4.54 11.47
N LEU A 58 7.97 -4.89 10.23
CA LEU A 58 8.60 -5.98 9.46
C LEU A 58 9.75 -5.50 8.56
N ALA A 59 10.22 -4.26 8.70
CA ALA A 59 11.34 -3.78 7.91
C ALA A 59 12.62 -4.58 8.18
N ASP A 60 13.36 -4.92 7.11
CA ASP A 60 14.59 -5.74 7.16
C ASP A 60 15.70 -5.13 8.02
N SER A 61 15.56 -3.86 8.42
CA SER A 61 16.44 -3.15 9.33
C SER A 61 16.33 -3.58 10.80
N PHE A 62 15.30 -4.37 11.17
CA PHE A 62 15.07 -4.79 12.56
C PHE A 62 15.20 -6.31 12.71
N LEU A 63 15.78 -6.79 13.81
CA LEU A 63 15.91 -8.24 14.05
C LEU A 63 14.55 -8.87 14.36
N THR A 64 13.65 -8.12 15.00
CA THR A 64 12.29 -8.56 15.32
C THR A 64 11.28 -7.43 15.15
N ARG A 65 10.00 -7.81 14.96
CA ARG A 65 8.90 -6.85 14.93
C ARG A 65 8.80 -5.99 16.18
N GLY A 66 9.02 -6.61 17.34
CA GLY A 66 9.00 -5.91 18.62
C GLY A 66 10.06 -4.83 18.69
N GLU A 67 11.29 -5.14 18.27
CA GLU A 67 12.38 -4.17 18.19
C GLU A 67 12.03 -2.99 17.27
N GLY A 68 11.48 -3.25 16.08
CA GLY A 68 11.04 -2.19 15.17
C GLY A 68 10.00 -1.25 15.80
N VAL A 69 8.97 -1.82 16.45
CA VAL A 69 7.96 -1.02 17.16
C VAL A 69 8.60 -0.17 18.25
N LEU A 70 9.47 -0.74 19.08
CA LEU A 70 10.11 -0.04 20.19
C LEU A 70 11.01 1.10 19.70
N HIS A 71 11.82 0.83 18.68
CA HIS A 71 12.73 1.82 18.09
C HIS A 71 11.98 3.03 17.53
N ILE A 72 10.91 2.80 16.75
CA ILE A 72 10.10 3.88 16.21
C ILE A 72 9.35 4.63 17.32
N THR A 73 8.89 3.91 18.35
CA THR A 73 8.25 4.52 19.52
C THR A 73 9.19 5.46 20.26
N GLU A 74 10.46 5.09 20.42
CA GLU A 74 11.48 5.94 21.04
C GLU A 74 11.66 7.24 20.25
N ILE A 75 11.90 7.14 18.92
CA ILE A 75 12.04 8.32 18.05
C ILE A 75 10.82 9.25 18.16
N VAL A 76 9.62 8.68 18.07
CA VAL A 76 8.38 9.45 18.14
C VAL A 76 8.22 10.11 19.51
N SER A 77 8.48 9.38 20.60
CA SER A 77 8.29 9.88 21.97
C SER A 77 9.29 10.97 22.34
N ASP A 78 10.49 10.93 21.77
CA ASP A 78 11.51 11.98 21.95
C ASP A 78 11.10 13.30 21.27
N LEU A 79 10.28 13.23 20.22
CA LEU A 79 9.76 14.40 19.49
C LEU A 79 8.38 14.86 19.97
N ILE A 80 7.57 13.92 20.46
CA ILE A 80 6.15 14.11 20.78
C ILE A 80 5.83 13.34 22.05
N GLU A 81 6.01 13.97 23.21
CA GLU A 81 5.84 13.34 24.53
C GLU A 81 4.46 12.66 24.70
N ASP A 82 3.40 13.32 24.23
CA ASP A 82 2.01 12.89 24.35
C ASP A 82 1.47 12.15 23.11
N ALA A 83 2.34 11.59 22.26
CA ALA A 83 1.91 10.79 21.11
C ALA A 83 1.14 9.54 21.55
N LEU A 84 0.08 9.23 20.81
CA LEU A 84 -0.75 8.06 21.04
C LEU A 84 -0.67 7.08 19.88
N PHE A 85 -0.37 5.82 20.19
CA PHE A 85 -0.18 4.75 19.22
C PHE A 85 -1.47 3.94 19.08
N PHE A 86 -1.87 3.69 17.84
CA PHE A 86 -3.07 2.94 17.50
C PHE A 86 -2.78 1.45 17.44
N SER A 87 -3.47 0.68 18.27
CA SER A 87 -3.22 -0.76 18.44
C SER A 87 -4.25 -1.62 17.70
N ILE A 88 -3.93 -2.91 17.55
CA ILE A 88 -4.81 -3.93 16.93
C ILE A 88 -6.11 -4.18 17.71
N ASP A 89 -6.25 -3.68 18.94
CA ASP A 89 -7.52 -3.69 19.67
C ASP A 89 -8.48 -2.56 19.26
N GLY A 90 -8.06 -1.68 18.35
CA GLY A 90 -8.84 -0.55 17.87
C GLY A 90 -8.84 0.67 18.79
N THR A 91 -7.89 0.75 19.72
CA THR A 91 -7.75 1.86 20.68
C THR A 91 -6.34 2.47 20.66
N PHE A 92 -6.24 3.66 21.26
CA PHE A 92 -5.03 4.45 21.37
C PHE A 92 -4.36 4.25 22.73
N HIS A 93 -3.04 4.07 22.74
CA HIS A 93 -2.25 3.88 23.95
C HIS A 93 -0.98 4.74 23.94
N ASP A 94 -0.44 5.03 25.12
CA ASP A 94 0.82 5.76 25.28
C ASP A 94 2.06 4.87 25.04
N GLN A 95 3.23 5.52 25.02
CA GLN A 95 4.51 4.84 24.88
C GLN A 95 4.83 3.82 25.98
N VAL A 96 4.26 3.97 27.19
CA VAL A 96 4.50 3.04 28.30
C VAL A 96 3.82 1.70 28.03
N TYR A 97 2.60 1.75 27.50
CA TYR A 97 1.88 0.55 27.08
C TYR A 97 2.55 -0.12 25.87
N VAL A 98 2.99 0.67 24.88
CA VAL A 98 3.73 0.13 23.71
C VAL A 98 4.98 -0.62 24.15
N LYS A 99 5.77 -0.04 25.07
CA LYS A 99 6.97 -0.67 25.63
C LYS A 99 6.69 -2.00 26.35
N LYS A 100 5.49 -2.14 26.91
CA LYS A 100 5.07 -3.35 27.64
C LYS A 100 4.47 -4.42 26.73
N TYR A 101 3.78 -4.02 25.67
CA TYR A 101 3.02 -4.90 24.78
C TYR A 101 3.24 -4.54 23.30
N PRO A 102 4.49 -4.57 22.79
CA PRO A 102 4.80 -4.14 21.42
C PRO A 102 4.05 -4.97 20.37
N GLU A 103 3.71 -6.22 20.67
CA GLU A 103 2.95 -7.11 19.79
C GLU A 103 1.52 -6.63 19.49
N LYS A 104 0.99 -5.68 20.28
CA LYS A 104 -0.32 -5.06 20.05
C LYS A 104 -0.29 -3.99 18.95
N PHE A 105 0.88 -3.62 18.44
CA PHE A 105 1.05 -2.55 17.44
C PHE A 105 1.52 -3.06 16.08
N PHE A 106 1.39 -4.37 15.88
CA PHE A 106 1.77 -5.10 14.69
C PHE A 106 0.72 -4.91 13.57
N ALA A 107 1.07 -4.12 12.54
CA ALA A 107 0.27 -3.85 11.34
C ALA A 107 -1.18 -3.37 11.64
N SER A 108 -1.32 -2.18 12.22
CA SER A 108 -2.63 -1.63 12.64
C SER A 108 -3.26 -0.63 11.66
N ASN A 109 -2.59 -0.29 10.54
CA ASN A 109 -3.04 0.74 9.59
C ASN A 109 -4.38 0.40 8.93
N TRP A 110 -4.56 -0.83 8.46
CA TRP A 110 -5.79 -1.29 7.81
C TRP A 110 -6.96 -1.25 8.80
N LEU A 111 -6.70 -1.49 10.08
CA LEU A 111 -7.72 -1.49 11.13
C LEU A 111 -8.26 -0.08 11.38
N ALA A 112 -7.39 0.93 11.43
CA ALA A 112 -7.80 2.33 11.59
C ALA A 112 -8.73 2.76 10.44
N SER A 113 -8.31 2.55 9.20
CA SER A 113 -9.12 2.85 8.02
C SER A 113 -10.45 2.11 8.03
N SER A 114 -10.44 0.82 8.38
CA SER A 114 -11.66 -0.01 8.38
C SER A 114 -12.64 0.37 9.50
N LEU A 115 -12.16 0.75 10.68
CA LEU A 115 -13.01 1.23 11.77
C LEU A 115 -13.63 2.58 11.45
N PHE A 116 -12.86 3.50 10.85
CA PHE A 116 -13.38 4.78 10.40
C PHE A 116 -14.45 4.59 9.33
N LEU A 117 -14.16 3.81 8.29
CA LEU A 117 -15.11 3.54 7.21
C LEU A 117 -16.34 2.76 7.69
N GLY A 118 -16.18 1.81 8.61
CA GLY A 118 -17.31 1.07 9.18
C GLY A 118 -18.30 1.96 9.94
N LYS A 119 -17.82 3.00 10.63
CA LYS A 119 -18.68 4.02 11.25
C LYS A 119 -19.41 4.88 10.21
N GLU A 120 -18.74 5.24 9.13
CA GLU A 120 -19.24 6.16 8.10
C GLU A 120 -20.15 5.53 7.05
N LEU A 121 -19.90 4.27 6.70
CA LEU A 121 -20.48 3.59 5.55
C LEU A 121 -21.22 2.29 5.89
N GLY A 122 -21.01 1.75 7.09
CA GLY A 122 -21.56 0.47 7.49
C GLY A 122 -20.92 -0.70 6.74
N ASP A 123 -21.77 -1.57 6.18
CA ASP A 123 -21.36 -2.86 5.63
C ASP A 123 -20.78 -2.71 4.23
N THR A 124 -19.48 -3.02 4.10
CA THR A 124 -18.71 -2.84 2.87
C THR A 124 -17.47 -3.73 2.87
N ILE A 125 -16.82 -3.88 1.73
CA ILE A 125 -15.44 -4.35 1.64
C ILE A 125 -14.57 -3.11 1.49
N PHE A 126 -13.64 -2.88 2.41
CA PHE A 126 -12.61 -1.87 2.21
C PHE A 126 -11.42 -2.50 1.50
N VAL A 127 -11.05 -1.96 0.34
CA VAL A 127 -9.91 -2.45 -0.44
C VAL A 127 -8.92 -1.31 -0.62
N ASP A 128 -7.69 -1.51 -0.16
CA ASP A 128 -6.61 -0.52 -0.22
C ASP A 128 -5.41 -1.12 -0.97
N MET A 129 -5.10 -0.55 -2.14
CA MET A 129 -3.95 -0.98 -2.93
C MET A 129 -2.84 0.05 -2.81
N GLY A 130 -1.85 -0.29 -1.97
CA GLY A 130 -0.63 0.47 -1.83
C GLY A 130 0.38 0.17 -2.94
N SER A 131 1.62 0.63 -2.73
CA SER A 131 2.73 0.35 -3.65
C SER A 131 3.15 -1.11 -3.67
N THR A 132 2.87 -1.88 -2.60
CA THR A 132 3.42 -3.23 -2.39
C THR A 132 2.34 -4.30 -2.18
N THR A 133 1.25 -3.95 -1.51
CA THR A 133 0.21 -4.90 -1.06
C THR A 133 -1.18 -4.35 -1.36
N THR A 134 -2.15 -5.25 -1.42
CA THR A 134 -3.56 -4.94 -1.53
C THR A 134 -4.29 -5.57 -0.35
N ASP A 135 -4.84 -4.75 0.53
CA ASP A 135 -5.63 -5.16 1.67
C ASP A 135 -7.10 -5.26 1.27
N ILE A 136 -7.82 -6.32 1.68
CA ILE A 136 -9.23 -6.60 1.31
C ILE A 136 -10.00 -6.94 2.57
N ILE A 137 -10.53 -5.91 3.24
CA ILE A 137 -11.07 -6.00 4.58
C ILE A 137 -12.60 -6.04 4.54
N PRO A 138 -13.24 -7.18 4.89
CA PRO A 138 -14.68 -7.21 5.10
C PRO A 138 -15.07 -6.40 6.34
N ILE A 139 -16.08 -5.54 6.19
CA ILE A 139 -16.70 -4.76 7.26
C ILE A 139 -18.17 -5.19 7.33
N VAL A 140 -18.58 -5.74 8.48
CA VAL A 140 -19.92 -6.28 8.73
C VAL A 140 -20.48 -5.69 10.02
N SER A 141 -21.74 -5.25 9.99
CA SER A 141 -22.34 -4.44 11.06
C SER A 141 -21.47 -3.25 11.47
N GLY A 142 -20.87 -2.59 10.47
CA GLY A 142 -19.94 -1.47 10.66
C GLY A 142 -18.63 -1.80 11.39
N LYS A 143 -18.25 -3.08 11.49
CA LYS A 143 -17.00 -3.52 12.14
C LYS A 143 -16.15 -4.40 11.23
N PRO A 144 -14.82 -4.22 11.19
CA PRO A 144 -13.93 -5.10 10.44
C PRO A 144 -13.95 -6.51 11.03
N VAL A 145 -14.04 -7.53 10.17
CA VAL A 145 -14.07 -8.96 10.54
C VAL A 145 -12.95 -9.78 9.88
N ALA A 146 -11.87 -9.11 9.47
CA ALA A 146 -10.66 -9.73 8.94
C ALA A 146 -9.81 -10.43 10.04
N GLY A 147 -8.85 -11.25 9.62
CA GLY A 147 -7.76 -11.74 10.46
C GLY A 147 -6.94 -10.59 11.03
N VAL A 148 -6.38 -10.81 12.22
CA VAL A 148 -5.66 -9.77 12.97
C VAL A 148 -4.24 -9.63 12.43
N THR A 149 -3.63 -10.74 12.04
CA THR A 149 -2.25 -10.77 11.53
C THR A 149 -2.22 -10.87 10.01
N ASP A 150 -1.18 -10.33 9.38
CA ASP A 150 -0.97 -10.49 7.93
C ASP A 150 -0.94 -11.95 7.50
N PHE A 151 -0.37 -12.84 8.32
CA PHE A 151 -0.39 -14.27 8.05
C PHE A 151 -1.82 -14.86 7.96
N GLU A 152 -2.69 -14.48 8.87
CA GLU A 152 -4.10 -14.88 8.82
C GLU A 152 -4.83 -14.27 7.62
N ARG A 153 -4.56 -13.00 7.34
CA ARG A 153 -5.18 -12.26 6.23
C ARG A 153 -4.79 -12.86 4.88
N LEU A 154 -3.51 -13.19 4.68
CA LEU A 154 -2.99 -13.91 3.52
C LEU A 154 -3.70 -15.28 3.37
N LYS A 155 -3.85 -16.05 4.45
CA LYS A 155 -4.55 -17.35 4.41
C LYS A 155 -6.03 -17.23 4.04
N LYS A 156 -6.67 -16.12 4.36
CA LYS A 156 -8.11 -15.91 4.16
C LYS A 156 -8.45 -15.17 2.85
N GLY A 157 -7.45 -14.67 2.13
CA GLY A 157 -7.64 -13.80 0.96
C GLY A 157 -8.05 -12.37 1.31
N GLU A 158 -7.76 -11.92 2.54
CA GLU A 158 -8.02 -10.57 3.05
C GLU A 158 -6.81 -9.64 2.86
N MET A 159 -5.75 -10.17 2.27
CA MET A 159 -4.54 -9.49 1.83
C MET A 159 -3.99 -10.26 0.64
N VAL A 160 -3.63 -9.54 -0.42
CA VAL A 160 -2.89 -10.08 -1.56
C VAL A 160 -1.56 -9.34 -1.63
N TYR A 161 -0.45 -10.07 -1.75
CA TYR A 161 0.90 -9.48 -1.78
C TYR A 161 1.23 -8.95 -3.18
N THR A 162 0.43 -7.97 -3.61
CA THR A 162 0.54 -7.31 -4.90
C THR A 162 0.11 -5.86 -4.72
N GLY A 163 0.90 -4.93 -5.23
CA GLY A 163 0.64 -3.49 -5.17
C GLY A 163 0.96 -2.83 -6.50
N LEU A 164 0.65 -1.54 -6.60
CA LEU A 164 0.73 -0.83 -7.88
C LEU A 164 2.16 -0.74 -8.41
N LEU A 165 3.16 -0.59 -7.53
CA LEU A 165 4.50 -0.20 -7.96
C LEU A 165 5.55 -1.31 -7.86
N ARG A 166 5.66 -1.96 -6.70
CA ARG A 166 6.86 -2.73 -6.31
C ARG A 166 6.81 -4.22 -6.62
N THR A 167 5.68 -4.72 -7.11
CA THR A 167 5.47 -6.17 -7.28
C THR A 167 6.39 -6.70 -8.36
N ASN A 168 7.23 -7.69 -8.07
CA ASN A 168 8.00 -8.40 -9.10
C ASN A 168 7.00 -9.08 -10.07
N VAL A 169 7.08 -8.78 -11.37
CA VAL A 169 6.12 -9.31 -12.34
C VAL A 169 6.10 -10.83 -12.39
N ALA A 170 7.21 -11.50 -12.06
CA ALA A 170 7.31 -12.95 -11.98
C ALA A 170 6.45 -13.58 -10.85
N THR A 171 6.00 -12.77 -9.88
CA THR A 171 5.06 -13.23 -8.83
C THR A 171 3.60 -12.99 -9.20
N ILE A 172 3.33 -12.24 -10.28
CA ILE A 172 1.97 -11.96 -10.77
C ILE A 172 1.51 -13.10 -11.69
N LEU A 173 2.40 -13.54 -12.59
CA LEU A 173 2.14 -14.64 -13.53
C LEU A 173 3.44 -15.38 -13.86
N ASP A 174 3.34 -16.67 -14.17
CA ASP A 174 4.50 -17.51 -14.48
C ASP A 174 4.78 -17.63 -15.99
N ARG A 175 3.79 -17.29 -16.81
CA ARG A 175 3.82 -17.43 -18.28
C ARG A 175 3.08 -16.30 -18.97
N ILE A 176 3.53 -15.98 -20.18
CA ILE A 176 2.96 -14.94 -21.04
C ILE A 176 3.00 -15.35 -22.51
N ARG A 177 2.21 -14.72 -23.39
CA ARG A 177 2.27 -14.99 -24.83
C ARG A 177 3.20 -14.03 -25.56
N VAL A 178 4.24 -14.59 -26.20
CA VAL A 178 5.14 -13.85 -27.10
C VAL A 178 5.05 -14.49 -28.48
N ASP A 179 4.74 -13.70 -29.51
CA ASP A 179 4.56 -14.17 -30.89
C ASP A 179 3.66 -15.42 -31.03
N GLY A 180 2.60 -15.46 -30.21
CA GLY A 180 1.63 -16.55 -30.17
C GLY A 180 2.06 -17.79 -29.38
N SER A 181 3.32 -17.88 -28.94
CA SER A 181 3.86 -18.98 -28.14
C SER A 181 3.86 -18.67 -26.63
N SER A 182 3.68 -19.69 -25.79
CA SER A 182 3.79 -19.52 -24.33
C SER A 182 5.26 -19.44 -23.92
N CYS A 183 5.65 -18.33 -23.30
CA CYS A 183 6.98 -18.08 -22.75
C CYS A 183 6.91 -18.07 -21.21
N ARG A 184 7.91 -18.62 -20.53
CA ARG A 184 8.05 -18.51 -19.07
C ARG A 184 8.75 -17.21 -18.72
N LEU A 185 8.34 -16.59 -17.61
CA LEU A 185 9.04 -15.41 -17.10
C LEU A 185 10.31 -15.84 -16.33
N ALA A 186 11.36 -15.04 -16.43
CA ALA A 186 12.52 -15.11 -15.55
C ALA A 186 12.11 -14.75 -14.11
N SER A 187 12.67 -15.45 -13.12
CA SER A 187 12.38 -15.20 -11.70
C SER A 187 13.13 -13.97 -11.13
N GLU A 188 14.19 -13.53 -11.81
CA GLU A 188 14.94 -12.34 -11.46
C GLU A 188 14.05 -11.09 -11.46
N GLN A 189 14.31 -10.15 -10.56
CA GLN A 189 13.54 -8.90 -10.47
C GLN A 189 13.97 -7.92 -11.57
N PHE A 190 13.75 -8.28 -12.83
CA PHE A 190 14.06 -7.40 -13.97
C PHE A 190 13.01 -6.31 -14.17
N GLY A 191 11.75 -6.61 -13.90
CA GLY A 191 10.62 -5.69 -14.05
C GLY A 191 9.66 -5.78 -12.87
N ILE A 192 9.00 -4.67 -12.58
CA ILE A 192 7.99 -4.56 -11.54
C ILE A 192 6.66 -4.03 -12.09
N SER A 193 5.58 -4.14 -11.31
CA SER A 193 4.23 -3.73 -11.74
C SER A 193 4.17 -2.28 -12.22
N ALA A 194 4.95 -1.35 -11.61
CA ALA A 194 5.04 0.04 -12.09
C ALA A 194 5.45 0.13 -13.57
N ASP A 195 6.33 -0.75 -14.04
CA ASP A 195 6.79 -0.75 -15.43
C ASP A 195 5.64 -1.03 -16.39
N ALA A 196 4.79 -2.00 -16.06
CA ALA A 196 3.61 -2.34 -16.84
C ALA A 196 2.61 -1.17 -16.86
N TYR A 197 2.26 -0.60 -15.71
CA TYR A 197 1.30 0.51 -15.66
C TYR A 197 1.83 1.80 -16.30
N LEU A 198 3.13 2.07 -16.22
CA LEU A 198 3.75 3.22 -16.88
C LEU A 198 3.69 3.05 -18.40
N LEU A 199 4.02 1.86 -18.92
CA LEU A 199 3.91 1.56 -20.35
C LEU A 199 2.47 1.78 -20.82
N LEU A 200 1.50 1.19 -20.13
CA LEU A 200 0.07 1.32 -20.43
C LEU A 200 -0.48 2.74 -20.23
N GLY A 201 0.30 3.67 -19.66
CA GLY A 201 -0.12 5.05 -19.39
C GLY A 201 -1.19 5.16 -18.31
N LYS A 202 -1.29 4.15 -17.43
CA LYS A 202 -2.18 4.16 -16.27
C LYS A 202 -1.57 4.86 -15.05
N ILE A 203 -0.26 5.05 -15.07
CA ILE A 203 0.47 5.92 -14.15
C ILE A 203 1.44 6.80 -14.94
N VAL A 204 1.81 7.96 -14.37
CA VAL A 204 2.87 8.82 -14.91
C VAL A 204 4.20 8.57 -14.20
N SER A 205 5.29 9.17 -14.69
CA SER A 205 6.63 8.99 -14.12
C SER A 205 6.71 9.47 -12.67
N GLU A 206 5.93 10.48 -12.32
CA GLU A 206 5.83 11.06 -10.97
C GLU A 206 5.16 10.11 -9.98
N ASP A 207 4.21 9.28 -10.42
CA ASP A 207 3.55 8.26 -9.59
C ASP A 207 4.48 7.09 -9.29
N TYR A 208 5.51 6.86 -10.12
CA TYR A 208 6.50 5.80 -9.96
C TYR A 208 7.51 6.19 -8.88
N THR A 209 7.09 6.23 -7.62
CA THR A 209 7.88 6.79 -6.51
C THR A 209 8.96 5.86 -5.98
N CYS A 210 8.88 4.54 -6.20
CA CYS A 210 9.91 3.61 -5.74
C CYS A 210 11.13 3.55 -6.67
N ASP A 211 12.18 2.89 -6.20
CA ASP A 211 13.37 2.60 -7.00
C ASP A 211 13.01 1.70 -8.19
N THR A 212 13.68 1.91 -9.33
CA THR A 212 13.53 1.02 -10.49
C THR A 212 14.52 -0.14 -10.40
N PRO A 213 14.20 -1.34 -10.93
CA PRO A 213 15.16 -2.44 -11.04
C PRO A 213 16.30 -2.23 -12.07
N ASN A 214 16.87 -1.03 -12.13
CA ASN A 214 18.00 -0.67 -12.98
C ASN A 214 19.23 -0.36 -12.12
N ALA A 215 20.14 -1.32 -11.98
CA ALA A 215 21.38 -1.11 -11.22
C ALA A 215 22.32 -0.04 -11.84
N TYR A 216 22.12 0.32 -13.10
CA TYR A 216 22.93 1.32 -13.83
C TYR A 216 22.29 2.71 -13.88
N ALA A 217 21.05 2.86 -13.41
CA ALA A 217 20.35 4.14 -13.41
C ALA A 217 20.81 4.96 -12.18
N GLU A 218 21.08 6.25 -12.38
CA GLU A 218 21.23 7.18 -11.26
C GLU A 218 19.93 7.22 -10.43
N GLU A 219 20.03 7.52 -9.14
CA GLU A 219 18.88 7.57 -8.25
C GLU A 219 17.83 8.57 -8.77
N GLY A 220 16.57 8.11 -8.88
CA GLY A 220 15.48 8.89 -9.48
C GLY A 220 15.39 8.86 -11.01
N SER A 221 16.39 8.30 -11.72
CA SER A 221 16.34 8.09 -13.17
C SER A 221 15.70 6.75 -13.56
N GLY A 222 15.49 6.51 -14.87
CA GLY A 222 15.01 5.21 -15.35
C GLY A 222 13.48 5.00 -15.30
N LYS A 223 12.70 6.06 -15.04
CA LYS A 223 11.23 6.03 -14.92
C LYS A 223 10.53 6.50 -16.21
N THR A 224 11.15 6.24 -17.36
CA THR A 224 10.57 6.53 -18.68
C THR A 224 9.93 5.27 -19.26
N LYS A 225 9.04 5.43 -20.25
CA LYS A 225 8.49 4.28 -21.00
C LYS A 225 9.59 3.47 -21.68
N GLU A 226 10.63 4.12 -22.17
CA GLU A 226 11.74 3.44 -22.84
C GLU A 226 12.54 2.55 -21.87
N ASP A 227 12.77 3.03 -20.64
CA ASP A 227 13.43 2.25 -19.61
C ASP A 227 12.56 1.11 -19.08
N ALA A 228 11.26 1.36 -18.91
CA ALA A 228 10.29 0.31 -18.59
C ALA A 228 10.25 -0.77 -19.68
N SER A 229 10.28 -0.38 -20.96
CA SER A 229 10.38 -1.32 -22.10
C SER A 229 11.60 -2.23 -21.99
N ARG A 230 12.77 -1.68 -21.66
CA ARG A 230 14.00 -2.47 -21.47
C ARG A 230 13.86 -3.47 -20.33
N ARG A 231 13.27 -3.04 -19.20
CA ARG A 231 13.03 -3.92 -18.04
C ARG A 231 12.05 -5.03 -18.38
N ILE A 232 10.94 -4.72 -19.03
CA ILE A 232 9.94 -5.70 -19.48
C ILE A 232 10.54 -6.71 -20.47
N ALA A 233 11.38 -6.29 -21.41
CA ALA A 233 12.04 -7.21 -22.35
C ALA A 233 12.91 -8.26 -21.63
N ARG A 234 13.64 -7.86 -20.58
CA ARG A 234 14.46 -8.77 -19.77
C ARG A 234 13.66 -9.81 -19.01
N VAL A 235 12.38 -9.55 -18.70
CA VAL A 235 11.51 -10.51 -18.01
C VAL A 235 11.35 -11.81 -18.81
N VAL A 236 11.44 -11.74 -20.14
CA VAL A 236 11.43 -12.91 -21.04
C VAL A 236 12.83 -13.24 -21.58
N CYS A 237 13.87 -12.82 -20.87
CA CYS A 237 15.29 -13.01 -21.23
C CYS A 237 15.66 -12.46 -22.62
N SER A 238 15.01 -11.37 -23.05
CA SER A 238 15.25 -10.71 -24.33
C SER A 238 15.68 -9.25 -24.14
N ASP A 239 15.83 -8.52 -25.25
CA ASP A 239 16.07 -7.08 -25.29
C ASP A 239 15.08 -6.35 -26.20
N LEU A 240 15.11 -5.02 -26.15
CA LEU A 240 14.16 -4.19 -26.88
C LEU A 240 14.24 -4.38 -28.42
N PRO A 241 15.43 -4.41 -29.06
CA PRO A 241 15.55 -4.72 -30.48
C PRO A 241 15.00 -6.10 -30.90
N GLU A 242 15.24 -7.14 -30.11
CA GLU A 242 14.79 -8.51 -30.42
C GLU A 242 13.28 -8.67 -30.23
N LEU A 243 12.74 -8.21 -29.09
CA LEU A 243 11.35 -8.45 -28.72
C LEU A 243 10.36 -7.55 -29.49
N GLY A 244 10.75 -6.31 -29.75
CA GLY A 244 9.92 -5.30 -30.40
C GLY A 244 8.84 -4.70 -29.48
N MET A 245 8.45 -3.45 -29.76
CA MET A 245 7.52 -2.69 -28.92
C MET A 245 6.13 -3.31 -28.82
N GLU A 246 5.62 -3.93 -29.88
CA GLU A 246 4.29 -4.57 -29.87
C GLU A 246 4.19 -5.67 -28.81
N ASN A 247 5.19 -6.57 -28.77
CA ASN A 247 5.26 -7.61 -27.75
C ASN A 247 5.45 -7.02 -26.35
N ILE A 248 6.24 -5.95 -26.20
CA ILE A 248 6.42 -5.27 -24.91
C ILE A 248 5.09 -4.74 -24.36
N TYR A 249 4.29 -4.07 -25.18
CA TYR A 249 2.97 -3.59 -24.75
C TYR A 249 1.99 -4.72 -24.45
N ARG A 250 2.02 -5.81 -25.24
CA ARG A 250 1.22 -7.00 -24.95
C ARG A 250 1.61 -7.64 -23.62
N ILE A 251 2.90 -7.73 -23.33
CA ILE A 251 3.40 -8.24 -22.05
C ILE A 251 2.92 -7.35 -20.91
N ALA A 252 3.03 -6.03 -21.04
CA ALA A 252 2.54 -5.09 -20.03
C ALA A 252 1.03 -5.25 -19.78
N ASP A 253 0.23 -5.40 -20.84
CA ASP A 253 -1.22 -5.65 -20.74
C ASP A 253 -1.54 -6.98 -20.04
N GLU A 254 -0.88 -8.08 -20.41
CA GLU A 254 -1.06 -9.39 -19.78
C GLU A 254 -0.67 -9.36 -18.29
N ILE A 255 0.39 -8.63 -17.91
CA ILE A 255 0.78 -8.41 -16.50
C ILE A 255 -0.32 -7.66 -15.73
N ALA A 256 -0.76 -6.52 -16.24
CA ALA A 256 -1.76 -5.68 -15.58
C ALA A 256 -3.10 -6.42 -15.44
N LEU A 257 -3.51 -7.13 -16.48
CA LEU A 257 -4.72 -7.96 -16.47
C LEU A 257 -4.62 -9.09 -15.44
N ALA A 258 -3.47 -9.79 -15.38
CA ALA A 258 -3.24 -10.85 -14.40
C ALA A 258 -3.31 -10.31 -12.96
N GLN A 259 -2.68 -9.16 -12.69
CA GLN A 259 -2.73 -8.54 -11.36
C GLN A 259 -4.16 -8.14 -10.97
N LYS A 260 -4.91 -7.48 -11.86
CA LYS A 260 -6.31 -7.13 -11.63
C LYS A 260 -7.15 -8.38 -11.35
N ASN A 261 -6.93 -9.47 -12.08
CA ASN A 261 -7.66 -10.71 -11.88
C ASN A 261 -7.38 -11.35 -10.50
N GLN A 262 -6.14 -11.29 -9.98
CA GLN A 262 -5.84 -11.72 -8.62
C GLN A 262 -6.64 -10.93 -7.58
N ILE A 263 -6.69 -9.61 -7.72
CA ILE A 263 -7.45 -8.72 -6.83
C ILE A 263 -8.95 -9.00 -6.96
N LYS A 264 -9.47 -9.11 -8.18
CA LYS A 264 -10.87 -9.44 -8.48
C LYS A 264 -11.30 -10.76 -7.84
N GLU A 265 -10.48 -11.81 -7.95
CA GLU A 265 -10.79 -13.10 -7.35
C GLU A 265 -10.94 -13.00 -5.84
N ALA A 266 -10.02 -12.28 -5.18
CA ALA A 266 -10.03 -12.10 -3.74
C ALA A 266 -11.23 -11.24 -3.28
N ILE A 267 -11.51 -10.12 -3.95
CA ILE A 267 -12.72 -9.29 -3.69
C ILE A 267 -13.98 -10.14 -3.85
N GLY A 268 -14.11 -10.88 -4.96
CA GLY A 268 -15.27 -11.73 -5.21
C GLY A 268 -15.44 -12.84 -4.17
N SER A 269 -14.34 -13.42 -3.68
CA SER A 269 -14.35 -14.42 -2.61
C SER A 269 -14.87 -13.83 -1.30
N ILE A 270 -14.38 -12.66 -0.90
CA ILE A 270 -14.81 -11.95 0.31
C ILE A 270 -16.28 -11.49 0.19
N SER A 271 -16.67 -10.90 -0.94
CA SER A 271 -18.04 -10.50 -1.23
C SER A 271 -19.03 -11.67 -1.02
N ARG A 272 -18.76 -12.83 -1.62
CA ARG A 272 -19.61 -14.02 -1.44
C ARG A 272 -19.61 -14.56 -0.02
N ARG A 273 -18.45 -14.56 0.66
CA ARG A 273 -18.31 -15.09 2.02
C ARG A 273 -19.14 -14.31 3.04
N TYR A 274 -19.21 -12.99 2.88
CA TYR A 274 -19.87 -12.10 3.85
C TYR A 274 -21.17 -11.48 3.33
N GLY A 275 -21.57 -11.74 2.08
CA GLY A 275 -22.78 -11.18 1.48
C GLY A 275 -22.70 -9.67 1.21
N LEU A 276 -21.49 -9.15 0.99
CA LEU A 276 -21.22 -7.73 0.82
C LEU A 276 -21.25 -7.35 -0.67
N THR A 277 -21.98 -6.29 -1.01
CA THR A 277 -22.17 -5.84 -2.41
C THR A 277 -21.50 -4.50 -2.74
N LYS A 278 -20.83 -3.90 -1.75
CA LYS A 278 -20.20 -2.59 -1.83
C LYS A 278 -18.71 -2.68 -1.55
N VAL A 279 -17.92 -1.99 -2.36
CA VAL A 279 -16.47 -1.90 -2.27
C VAL A 279 -16.05 -0.44 -2.14
N VAL A 280 -15.26 -0.14 -1.11
CA VAL A 280 -14.60 1.15 -0.93
C VAL A 280 -13.16 1.01 -1.40
N CYS A 281 -12.78 1.80 -2.41
CA CYS A 281 -11.48 1.71 -3.07
C CYS A 281 -10.55 2.82 -2.57
N GLY A 282 -9.41 2.42 -1.99
CA GLY A 282 -8.39 3.30 -1.47
C GLY A 282 -6.99 3.03 -2.05
N GLY A 283 -6.08 3.96 -1.72
CA GLY A 283 -4.67 3.86 -2.08
C GLY A 283 -4.38 4.23 -3.54
N VAL A 284 -3.08 4.25 -3.85
CA VAL A 284 -2.57 4.65 -5.16
C VAL A 284 -3.08 3.78 -6.31
N GLY A 285 -3.45 2.52 -6.02
CA GLY A 285 -4.02 1.57 -6.97
C GLY A 285 -5.55 1.53 -7.03
N ALA A 286 -6.27 2.54 -6.49
CA ALA A 286 -7.74 2.55 -6.43
C ALA A 286 -8.44 2.29 -7.77
N PHE A 287 -7.86 2.73 -8.89
CA PHE A 287 -8.42 2.48 -10.22
C PHE A 287 -8.43 0.99 -10.59
N VAL A 288 -7.43 0.21 -10.18
CA VAL A 288 -7.37 -1.24 -10.41
C VAL A 288 -8.49 -1.94 -9.64
N ILE A 289 -8.74 -1.49 -8.41
CA ILE A 289 -9.80 -2.00 -7.53
C ILE A 289 -11.18 -1.68 -8.12
N SER A 290 -11.38 -0.46 -8.61
CA SER A 290 -12.65 -0.05 -9.24
C SER A 290 -12.96 -0.92 -10.45
N GLU A 291 -12.00 -1.07 -11.37
CA GLU A 291 -12.15 -1.92 -12.56
C GLU A 291 -12.46 -3.38 -12.19
N ALA A 292 -11.77 -3.93 -11.19
CA ALA A 292 -12.01 -5.29 -10.69
C ALA A 292 -13.42 -5.45 -10.09
N SER A 293 -13.89 -4.46 -9.36
CA SER A 293 -15.17 -4.48 -8.65
C SER A 293 -16.36 -4.26 -9.60
N GLU A 294 -16.19 -3.40 -10.60
CA GLU A 294 -17.16 -3.20 -11.68
C GLU A 294 -17.37 -4.49 -12.50
N GLU A 295 -16.30 -5.23 -12.82
CA GLU A 295 -16.39 -6.53 -13.48
C GLU A 295 -17.13 -7.60 -12.65
N LEU A 296 -17.17 -7.43 -11.32
CA LEU A 296 -17.94 -8.28 -10.41
C LEU A 296 -19.40 -7.82 -10.23
N GLY A 297 -19.77 -6.67 -10.79
CA GLY A 297 -21.08 -6.06 -10.58
C GLY A 297 -21.30 -5.53 -9.15
N LEU A 298 -20.23 -5.16 -8.45
CA LEU A 298 -20.28 -4.58 -7.10
C LEU A 298 -20.40 -3.04 -7.19
N GLU A 299 -21.06 -2.44 -6.20
CA GLU A 299 -21.09 -0.98 -6.04
C GLU A 299 -19.70 -0.49 -5.61
N CYS A 300 -19.16 0.51 -6.31
CA CYS A 300 -17.83 1.09 -6.01
C CYS A 300 -17.96 2.48 -5.41
N ILE A 301 -17.21 2.73 -4.34
CA ILE A 301 -17.00 4.06 -3.75
C ILE A 301 -15.51 4.36 -3.79
N LEU A 302 -15.11 5.37 -4.56
CA LEU A 302 -13.73 5.83 -4.59
C LEU A 302 -13.47 6.79 -3.42
N LEU A 303 -12.48 6.48 -2.57
CA LEU A 303 -12.07 7.40 -1.50
C LEU A 303 -11.60 8.74 -2.05
N ALA A 304 -10.95 8.73 -3.23
CA ALA A 304 -10.52 9.93 -3.91
C ALA A 304 -11.68 10.88 -4.29
N GLU A 305 -12.86 10.35 -4.59
CA GLU A 305 -14.05 11.18 -4.89
C GLU A 305 -14.69 11.74 -3.62
N ARG A 306 -14.61 11.00 -2.51
CA ARG A 306 -15.23 11.40 -1.23
C ARG A 306 -14.36 12.33 -0.40
N TYR A 307 -13.06 12.08 -0.35
CA TYR A 307 -12.11 12.77 0.52
C TYR A 307 -11.01 13.51 -0.26
N GLY A 308 -10.96 13.40 -1.58
CA GLY A 308 -9.88 13.94 -2.41
C GLY A 308 -8.75 12.93 -2.62
N LYS A 309 -8.05 13.04 -3.76
CA LYS A 309 -6.98 12.13 -4.16
C LYS A 309 -5.86 12.04 -3.12
N GLU A 310 -5.42 13.19 -2.61
CA GLU A 310 -4.30 13.26 -1.66
C GLU A 310 -4.62 12.47 -0.38
N ILE A 311 -5.83 12.63 0.18
CA ILE A 311 -6.27 11.86 1.35
C ILE A 311 -6.40 10.36 1.03
N SER A 312 -6.92 10.01 -0.14
CA SER A 312 -7.06 8.61 -0.58
C SER A 312 -5.71 7.88 -0.64
N ASP A 313 -4.66 8.55 -1.12
CA ASP A 313 -3.32 7.97 -1.25
C ASP A 313 -2.65 7.71 0.11
N ILE A 314 -3.08 8.41 1.16
CA ILE A 314 -2.54 8.31 2.51
C ILE A 314 -3.58 7.95 3.59
N PHE A 315 -4.66 7.29 3.18
CA PHE A 315 -5.87 7.15 3.98
C PHE A 315 -5.68 6.63 5.42
N PRO A 316 -4.76 5.69 5.73
CA PRO A 316 -4.53 5.27 7.11
C PRO A 316 -4.14 6.40 8.05
N ALA A 317 -3.28 7.33 7.62
CA ALA A 317 -2.90 8.49 8.42
C ALA A 317 -4.12 9.39 8.70
N TYR A 318 -4.97 9.60 7.70
CA TYR A 318 -6.20 10.38 7.85
C TYR A 318 -7.21 9.71 8.79
N ALA A 319 -7.40 8.40 8.66
CA ALA A 319 -8.29 7.63 9.52
C ALA A 319 -7.84 7.68 10.99
N VAL A 320 -6.53 7.58 11.25
CA VAL A 320 -5.95 7.76 12.59
C VAL A 320 -6.25 9.15 13.13
N ALA A 321 -6.04 10.20 12.34
CA ALA A 321 -6.33 11.57 12.75
C ALA A 321 -7.81 11.73 13.13
N LYS A 322 -8.73 11.17 12.32
CA LYS A 322 -10.18 11.20 12.55
C LYS A 322 -10.66 10.36 13.73
N LEU A 323 -10.02 9.24 14.01
CA LEU A 323 -10.36 8.41 15.16
C LEU A 323 -9.89 9.01 16.50
N LEU A 324 -8.90 9.90 16.46
CA LEU A 324 -8.33 10.56 17.63
C LEU A 324 -9.02 11.90 17.99
N GLU A 325 -9.81 12.47 17.07
CA GLU A 325 -10.69 13.62 17.35
C GLU A 325 -11.68 13.32 18.48
#